data_AF-A0A8X6QB38-F1
#
_entry.id   AF-A0A8X6QB38-F1
#
_cell.length_a   1.000
_cell.length_b   1.000
_cell.length_c   1.000
_cell.angle_alpha   90.00
_cell.angle_beta   90.00
_cell.angle_gamma   90.00
#
_symmetry.space_group_name_H-M   'P 1'
#
loop_
_entity.id
_entity.type
_entity.pdbx_description
1 polymer ?
#
loop_
_entity_poly.entity_id
_entity_poly.type
_entity_poly.pdbx_seq_one_letter_code
_entity_poly.pdbx_strand_id
1 'polypeptide(L)' 'MKIFILLSIVAVAWAKRNYRRPLENPDLYQGDIAGIDPHDRNALPKDSQRWPEGIIYYKTDFFVSKL' A
#
# COMPACT_ATOMS: atom_id res chain seq x y z
N MET A 1 0.13 -21.04 -39.53
CA MET A 1 -1.09 -20.28 -39.15
C MET A 1 -1.80 -20.87 -37.94
N LYS A 2 -2.21 -22.15 -37.96
CA LYS A 2 -2.92 -22.80 -36.83
C LYS A 2 -2.15 -22.80 -35.50
N ILE A 3 -0.82 -22.97 -35.53
CA ILE A 3 0.02 -22.97 -34.34
C ILE A 3 0.04 -21.61 -33.62
N PHE A 4 0.03 -20.51 -34.37
CA PHE A 4 -0.01 -19.17 -33.80
C PHE A 4 -1.36 -18.90 -33.12
N ILE A 5 -2.46 -19.37 -33.71
CA ILE A 5 -3.80 -19.28 -33.11
C ILE A 5 -3.84 -20.03 -31.77
N LEU A 6 -3.28 -21.24 -31.71
CA LEU A 6 -3.21 -22.02 -30.47
C LEU A 6 -2.39 -21.29 -29.39
N LEU A 7 -1.22 -20.75 -29.76
CA LEU A 7 -0.36 -19.99 -28.85
C LEU A 7 -1.03 -18.72 -28.34
N SER A 8 -1.80 -18.02 -29.19
CA SER A 8 -2.56 -16.83 -28.78
C SER A 8 -3.65 -17.17 -27.76
N ILE A 9 -4.37 -18.29 -27.94
CA ILE A 9 -5.42 -18.73 -27.00
C ILE A 9 -4.80 -19.09 -25.65
N VAL A 10 -3.66 -19.79 -25.65
CA VAL A 10 -2.92 -20.09 -24.42
C VAL A 10 -2.48 -18.79 -23.75
N ALA A 11 -1.85 -17.85 -24.46
CA ALA A 11 -1.42 -16.60 -23.86
C ALA A 11 -2.57 -15.81 -23.20
N VAL A 12 -3.75 -15.76 -23.83
CA VAL A 12 -4.94 -15.09 -23.28
C VAL A 12 -5.52 -15.86 -22.08
N ALA A 13 -5.57 -17.19 -22.12
CA ALA A 13 -6.06 -18.00 -21.01
C ALA A 13 -5.17 -17.89 -19.75
N TRP A 14 -3.87 -17.66 -19.94
CA TRP A 14 -2.90 -17.45 -18.85
C TRP A 14 -2.74 -15.98 -18.46
N ALA A 15 -3.43 -15.06 -19.14
CA ALA A 15 -3.40 -13.64 -18.81
C ALA A 15 -4.14 -13.41 -17.47
N LYS A 16 -3.39 -13.35 -16.38
CA LYS A 16 -3.93 -13.02 -15.07
C LYS A 16 -4.26 -11.53 -15.04
N ARG A 17 -5.54 -11.19 -14.95
CA ARG A 17 -5.98 -9.80 -14.77
C ARG A 17 -5.68 -9.37 -13.34
N ASN A 18 -4.57 -8.66 -13.15
CA ASN A 18 -4.25 -8.02 -11.88
C ASN A 18 -5.17 -6.80 -11.71
N TYR A 19 -6.33 -7.00 -11.11
CA TYR A 19 -7.16 -5.90 -10.61
C TYR A 19 -6.48 -5.30 -9.39
N ARG A 20 -5.68 -4.26 -9.59
CA ARG A 20 -5.29 -3.39 -8.48
C ARG A 20 -6.52 -2.57 -8.13
N ARG A 21 -7.00 -2.67 -6.90
CA ARG A 21 -8.06 -1.81 -6.39
C ARG A 21 -7.39 -0.52 -5.93
N PRO A 22 -7.50 0.59 -6.70
CA PRO A 22 -6.68 1.79 -6.47
C PRO A 22 -7.00 2.51 -5.16
N LEU A 23 -8.13 2.19 -4.54
CA LEU A 23 -8.57 2.72 -3.25
C LEU A 23 -8.29 1.76 -2.07
N GLU A 24 -7.62 0.63 -2.32
CA GLU A 24 -7.28 -0.33 -1.27
C GLU A 24 -5.77 -0.38 -1.05
N ASN A 25 -5.37 -0.20 0.20
CA ASN A 25 -4.00 -0.41 0.67
C ASN A 25 -4.01 -1.64 1.60
N PRO A 26 -3.92 -2.87 1.04
CA PRO A 26 -4.12 -4.12 1.81
C PRO A 26 -3.00 -4.38 2.84
N ASP A 27 -1.90 -3.65 2.75
CA ASP A 27 -0.77 -3.66 3.68
C ASP A 27 -0.95 -2.72 4.87
N LEU A 28 -1.95 -1.84 4.83
CA LEU A 28 -2.23 -0.87 5.90
C LEU A 28 -3.39 -1.35 6.78
N TYR A 29 -3.30 -1.05 8.08
CA TYR A 29 -4.42 -1.25 9.00
C TYR A 29 -5.58 -0.34 8.59
N GLN A 30 -6.75 -0.95 8.39
CA GLN A 30 -7.98 -0.29 7.90
C GLN A 30 -7.81 0.52 6.60
N GLY A 31 -6.71 0.31 5.87
CA GLY A 31 -6.43 0.93 4.57
C GLY A 31 -5.66 2.26 4.62
N ASP A 32 -5.35 2.82 5.78
CA ASP A 32 -4.73 4.15 5.88
C ASP A 32 -3.68 4.30 7.00
N ILE A 33 -3.52 3.32 7.90
CA ILE A 33 -2.53 3.41 9.00
C ILE A 33 -1.45 2.34 8.87
N ALA A 34 -0.19 2.78 8.83
CA ALA A 34 0.99 1.92 8.79
C ALA A 34 1.56 1.62 10.19
N GLY A 35 2.21 0.46 10.35
CA GLY A 35 3.05 0.18 11.52
C GLY A 35 2.30 -0.12 12.83
N ILE A 36 1.01 -0.47 12.76
CA ILE A 36 0.19 -0.87 13.91
C ILE A 36 0.14 -2.40 14.03
N ASP A 37 0.19 -2.90 15.26
CA ASP A 37 -0.22 -4.29 15.57
C ASP A 37 -1.75 -4.36 15.53
N PRO A 38 -2.36 -5.18 14.65
CA PRO A 38 -3.81 -5.28 14.52
C PRO A 38 -4.52 -5.76 15.80
N HIS A 39 -3.79 -6.29 16.79
CA HIS A 39 -4.33 -6.68 18.09
C HIS A 39 -4.40 -5.52 19.10
N ASP A 40 -3.80 -4.37 18.80
CA ASP A 40 -3.89 -3.18 19.65
C ASP A 40 -5.21 -2.45 19.37
N ARG A 41 -6.21 -2.70 20.23
CA ARG A 41 -7.62 -2.36 19.95
C ARG A 41 -7.94 -0.86 19.99
N ASN A 42 -7.03 -0.02 20.49
CA ASN A 42 -7.37 1.38 20.79
C ASN A 42 -6.45 2.43 20.13
N ALA A 43 -5.44 2.01 19.36
CA ALA A 43 -4.48 2.92 18.70
C ALA A 43 -3.93 4.04 19.62
N LEU A 44 -3.95 3.83 20.94
CA LEU A 44 -3.48 4.79 21.92
C LEU A 44 -1.97 4.55 22.06
N PRO A 45 -1.11 5.43 21.51
CA PRO A 45 0.31 5.24 21.64
C PRO A 45 0.67 5.28 23.13
N LYS A 46 1.46 4.30 23.57
CA LYS A 46 2.12 4.33 24.88
C LYS A 46 2.90 5.65 24.97
N ASP A 47 3.15 6.15 26.17
CA ASP A 47 3.91 7.39 26.32
C ASP A 47 5.30 7.29 25.67
N SER A 48 5.88 6.08 25.63
CA SER A 48 7.14 5.79 24.93
C SER A 48 7.08 5.90 23.39
N GLN A 49 5.89 5.97 22.81
CA GLN A 49 5.65 6.09 21.36
C GLN A 49 5.25 7.52 20.97
N ARG A 50 5.17 8.45 21.92
CA ARG A 50 4.92 9.87 21.65
C ARG A 50 6.20 10.55 21.20
N TRP A 51 6.04 11.63 20.44
CA TRP A 51 7.14 12.51 20.09
C TRP A 51 7.72 13.15 21.35
N PRO A 52 9.06 13.13 21.55
CA PRO A 52 9.70 13.82 22.66
C PRO A 52 9.31 15.30 22.69
N GLU A 53 8.95 15.81 23.86
CA GLU A 53 8.50 17.20 24.05
C GLU A 53 7.30 17.62 23.17
N GLY A 54 6.62 16.67 22.52
CA GLY A 54 5.58 16.97 21.54
C GLY A 54 6.08 17.65 20.25
N ILE A 55 7.38 17.60 19.97
CA ILE A 55 7.98 18.25 18.80
C ILE A 55 8.13 17.23 17.65
N ILE A 56 7.59 17.57 16.48
CA ILE A 56 7.66 16.74 15.28
C ILE A 56 8.64 17.39 14.29
N TYR A 57 9.77 16.73 14.07
CA TYR A 57 10.71 17.12 13.02
C TYR A 57 10.31 16.48 11.69
N TYR A 58 10.27 17.27 10.63
CA TYR A 58 9.92 16.80 9.30
C TYR A 58 10.83 17.42 8.23
N LYS A 59 10.88 16.77 7.07
CA LYS A 59 11.49 17.29 5.86
C LYS A 59 10.52 17.05 4.71
N THR A 60 10.25 18.10 3.95
CA THR A 60 9.51 17.95 2.69
C THR A 60 10.41 17.29 1.66
N ASP A 61 9.91 16.23 1.05
CA ASP A 61 10.58 15.63 -0.09
C ASP A 61 10.37 16.49 -1.36
N PHE A 62 11.21 16.26 -2.36
CA PHE A 62 11.26 16.99 -3.62
C PHE A 62 9.88 17.08 -4.30
N PHE A 63 9.10 16.00 -4.29
CA PHE A 63 7.79 15.95 -4.94
C PHE A 63 6.75 16.86 -4.28
N VAL A 64 6.83 17.03 -2.95
CA VAL A 64 5.91 17.91 -2.20
C VAL A 64 6.34 19.37 -2.34
N SER A 65 7.64 19.65 -2.40
CA SER A 65 8.18 21.02 -2.53
C SER A 65 7.88 21.73 -3.85
N LYS A 66 7.32 21.02 -4.84
CA LYS A 66 7.07 21.51 -6.20
C LYS A 66 5.59 21.76 -6.51
N LEU A 67 4.71 21.54 -5.54
CA LEU A 67 3.28 21.90 -5.59
C LEU A 67 3.12 23.37 -5.23
#